data_AF-A0A1G6I7B6-F1
#
_entry.id   AF-A0A1G6I7B6-F1
#
_cell.length_a   1.000
_cell.length_b   1.000
_cell.length_c   1.000
_cell.angle_alpha   90.00
_cell.angle_beta   90.00
_cell.angle_gamma   90.00
#
_symmetry.space_group_name_H-M   'P 1'
#
loop_
_entity.id
_entity.type
_entity.pdbx_description
1 polymer ?
#
loop_
_entity_poly.entity_id
_entity_poly.type
_entity_poly.pdbx_seq_one_letter_code
_entity_poly.pdbx_strand_id
1 'polypeptide(L)'
;MIKLHRIPARVIAIGAAAVSPLPLIVWLYYFWETPISDNPGQWNNFGTFIGGTISPIMAVAALAGLIWTIQQERATTDEGLYLEMANRCWERAFDSLNSNGEPRHDRLAWLTCARLLLAADEVSTRLDSDSSSHTLLAAEKAHWRLQFYGLLRLGSAAPAPLARGYFERDASPYGSPIEPRSVQVIFDFARWPEGQVDQIDGVTLYSLDKIDVLPPSMLGAREYLRSSAEAKARRET
;
A
#
# COMPACT_ATOMS: atom_id res chain seq x y z
N MET A 1 -5.00 8.91 -23.26
CA MET A 1 -4.10 9.79 -22.47
C MET A 1 -2.96 8.96 -21.92
N ILE A 2 -1.74 9.21 -22.38
CA ILE A 2 -0.54 8.53 -21.84
C ILE A 2 -0.34 9.06 -20.42
N LYS A 3 -0.39 8.17 -19.42
CA LYS A 3 -0.10 8.52 -18.02
C LYS A 3 1.40 8.87 -17.93
N LEU A 4 1.70 10.17 -17.95
CA LEU A 4 3.07 10.69 -18.03
C LEU A 4 3.97 10.20 -16.88
N HIS A 5 3.39 9.88 -15.73
CA HIS A 5 4.10 9.33 -14.57
C HIS A 5 4.71 7.93 -14.80
N ARG A 6 4.30 7.20 -15.85
CA ARG A 6 4.82 5.84 -16.14
C ARG A 6 6.06 5.83 -17.04
N ILE A 7 6.46 6.96 -17.62
CA ILE A 7 7.66 7.02 -18.46
C ILE A 7 8.86 7.23 -17.54
N PRO A 8 9.82 6.30 -17.44
CA PRO A 8 10.96 6.49 -16.54
C PRO A 8 11.83 7.65 -17.02
N ALA A 9 12.41 8.46 -16.11
CA ALA A 9 13.34 9.55 -16.46
C ALA A 9 14.44 9.12 -17.45
N ARG A 10 14.85 7.85 -17.38
CA ARG A 10 15.81 7.26 -18.31
C ARG A 10 15.35 7.35 -19.77
N VAL A 11 14.06 7.18 -20.05
CA VAL A 11 13.51 7.28 -21.41
C VAL A 11 13.52 8.72 -21.92
N ILE A 12 13.24 9.71 -21.07
CA ILE A 12 13.35 11.14 -21.43
C ILE A 12 14.81 11.50 -21.70
N ALA A 13 15.73 11.05 -20.84
CA ALA A 13 17.16 11.26 -21.01
C ALA A 13 17.71 10.57 -22.28
N ILE A 14 17.29 9.33 -22.55
CA ILE A 14 17.66 8.59 -23.77
C ILE A 14 17.11 9.29 -25.02
N GLY A 15 15.85 9.75 -24.98
CA GLY A 15 15.25 10.50 -26.08
C GLY A 15 16.00 11.81 -26.37
N ALA A 16 16.32 12.57 -25.33
CA ALA A 16 17.11 13.79 -25.47
C ALA A 16 18.52 13.52 -26.00
N ALA A 17 19.18 12.47 -25.49
CA ALA A 17 20.50 12.05 -25.95
C ALA A 17 20.50 11.50 -27.39
N ALA A 18 19.38 10.95 -27.87
CA ALA A 18 19.23 10.49 -29.24
C ALA A 18 18.97 11.65 -30.23
N VAL A 19 18.32 12.72 -29.78
CA VAL A 19 17.97 13.89 -30.61
C VAL A 19 19.10 14.93 -30.62
N SER A 20 19.86 15.07 -29.53
CA SER A 20 20.94 16.06 -29.42
C SER A 20 22.09 15.94 -30.44
N PRO A 21 22.46 14.77 -31.00
CA PRO A 21 23.49 14.68 -32.02
C PRO A 21 22.95 14.95 -33.45
N LEU A 22 21.63 15.08 -33.66
CA LEU A 22 21.08 15.32 -34.99
C LEU A 22 21.63 16.59 -35.67
N PRO A 23 21.81 17.74 -34.98
CA PRO A 23 22.44 18.91 -35.58
C PRO A 23 23.89 18.64 -36.02
N LEU A 24 24.65 17.85 -35.25
CA LEU A 24 26.01 17.44 -35.61
C LEU A 24 26.03 16.48 -36.80
N ILE A 25 25.09 15.52 -36.86
CA ILE A 25 24.97 14.58 -37.98
C ILE A 25 24.61 15.32 -39.28
N VAL A 26 23.63 16.24 -39.22
CA VAL A 26 23.26 17.06 -40.37
C VAL A 26 24.44 17.92 -40.81
N TRP A 27 25.16 18.53 -39.86
CA TRP A 27 26.35 19.32 -40.19
C TRP A 27 27.44 18.47 -40.85
N LEU A 28 27.77 17.30 -40.28
CA LEU A 28 28.74 16.37 -40.86
C LEU A 28 28.34 15.93 -42.27
N TYR A 29 27.06 15.63 -42.49
CA TYR A 29 26.56 15.24 -43.81
C TYR A 29 26.78 16.32 -44.88
N TYR A 30 26.54 17.59 -44.54
CA TYR A 30 26.69 18.69 -45.50
C TYR A 30 28.14 19.15 -45.70
N PHE A 31 29.02 18.98 -44.70
CA PHE A 31 30.36 19.58 -44.69
C PHE A 31 31.51 18.55 -44.63
N TRP A 32 31.23 17.26 -44.81
CA TRP A 32 32.26 16.21 -44.74
C TRP A 32 33.39 16.37 -45.76
N GLU A 33 33.09 16.87 -46.96
CA GLU A 33 34.07 17.02 -48.05
C GLU A 33 34.80 18.38 -48.02
N THR A 34 34.40 19.30 -47.13
CA THR A 34 35.05 20.62 -47.05
C THR A 34 36.32 20.56 -46.20
N PRO A 35 37.44 21.16 -46.65
CA PRO A 35 38.66 21.23 -45.85
C PRO A 35 38.42 22.02 -44.57
N ILE A 36 39.13 21.65 -43.51
CA ILE A 36 39.06 22.34 -42.22
C ILE A 36 39.49 23.80 -42.43
N SER A 37 38.69 24.73 -41.90
CA SER A 37 38.94 26.16 -42.07
C SER A 37 40.00 26.68 -41.11
N ASP A 38 40.96 27.44 -41.64
CA ASP A 38 41.92 28.22 -40.86
C ASP A 38 41.35 29.56 -40.39
N ASN A 39 40.13 29.93 -40.79
CA ASN A 39 39.51 31.20 -40.45
C ASN A 39 38.73 31.11 -39.13
N PRO A 40 39.14 31.84 -38.07
CA PRO A 40 38.46 31.84 -36.77
C PRO A 40 36.98 32.26 -36.84
N GLY A 41 36.58 33.10 -37.79
CA GLY A 41 35.19 33.55 -37.95
C GLY A 41 34.23 32.42 -38.34
N GLN A 42 34.70 31.42 -39.08
CA GLN A 42 33.87 30.27 -39.47
C GLN A 42 33.64 29.32 -38.29
N TRP A 43 34.62 29.18 -37.39
CA TRP A 43 34.48 28.45 -36.13
C TRP A 43 33.49 29.12 -35.17
N ASN A 44 33.43 30.45 -35.15
CA ASN A 44 32.41 31.18 -34.37
C ASN A 44 30.99 30.88 -34.86
N ASN A 45 30.77 30.81 -36.18
CA ASN A 45 29.47 30.46 -36.76
C ASN A 45 29.07 29.02 -36.43
N PHE A 46 30.01 28.07 -36.48
CA PHE A 46 29.79 26.69 -36.07
C PHE A 46 29.40 26.59 -34.59
N GLY A 47 30.17 27.21 -33.70
CA GLY A 47 29.88 27.23 -32.27
C GLY A 47 28.51 27.84 -31.97
N THR A 48 28.11 28.88 -32.70
CA THR A 48 26.79 29.50 -32.59
C THR A 48 25.67 28.57 -33.07
N PHE A 49 25.87 27.84 -34.17
CA PHE A 49 24.89 26.86 -34.67
C PHE A 49 24.69 25.69 -33.69
N ILE A 50 25.79 25.07 -33.24
CA ILE A 50 25.74 23.95 -32.28
C ILE A 50 25.18 24.42 -30.95
N GLY A 51 25.68 25.54 -30.41
CA GLY A 51 25.18 26.13 -29.18
C GLY A 51 23.70 26.50 -29.28
N GLY A 52 23.28 27.10 -30.40
CA GLY A 52 21.90 27.54 -30.64
C GLY A 52 20.91 26.41 -30.87
N THR A 53 21.35 25.25 -31.36
CA THR A 53 20.47 24.10 -31.63
C THR A 53 20.45 23.08 -30.50
N ILE A 54 21.62 22.73 -29.94
CA ILE A 54 21.72 21.72 -28.88
C ILE A 54 21.27 22.28 -27.53
N SER A 55 21.62 23.53 -27.18
CA SER A 55 21.33 24.06 -25.84
C SER A 55 19.83 24.14 -25.54
N PRO A 56 18.95 24.60 -26.46
CA PRO A 56 17.51 24.57 -26.22
C PRO A 56 16.94 23.15 -26.07
N ILE A 57 17.43 22.17 -26.83
CA ILE A 57 17.01 20.76 -26.72
C ILE A 57 17.36 20.22 -25.33
N MET A 58 18.58 20.48 -24.87
CA MET A 58 19.05 20.07 -23.55
C MET A 58 18.26 20.77 -22.43
N ALA A 59 17.94 22.06 -22.59
CA ALA A 59 17.15 22.81 -21.62
C ALA A 59 15.72 22.25 -21.48
N VAL A 60 15.05 21.94 -22.59
CA VAL A 60 13.71 21.33 -22.59
C VAL A 60 13.75 19.94 -21.95
N ALA A 61 14.76 19.13 -22.28
CA ALA A 61 14.93 17.81 -21.69
C ALA A 61 15.17 17.87 -20.17
N ALA A 62 16.02 18.80 -19.71
CA ALA A 62 16.27 19.03 -18.29
C ALA A 62 15.00 19.47 -17.55
N LEU A 63 14.24 20.40 -18.12
CA LEU A 63 12.96 20.84 -17.57
C LEU A 63 11.94 19.69 -17.48
N ALA A 64 11.83 18.87 -18.53
CA ALA A 64 10.95 17.71 -18.54
C ALA A 64 11.36 16.68 -17.47
N GLY A 65 12.66 16.42 -17.32
CA GLY A 65 13.19 15.54 -16.27
C GLY A 65 12.91 16.06 -14.86
N LEU A 66 13.03 17.37 -14.64
CA LEU A 66 12.68 18.01 -13.37
C LEU A 66 11.18 17.87 -13.05
N ILE A 67 10.30 18.20 -14.00
CA ILE A 67 8.85 18.06 -13.84
C ILE A 67 8.48 16.61 -13.50
N TRP A 68 9.08 15.65 -14.20
CA TRP A 68 8.86 14.23 -13.92
C TRP A 68 9.29 13.84 -12.51
N THR A 69 10.48 14.29 -12.07
CA THR A 69 11.00 14.01 -10.72
C THR A 69 10.05 14.56 -9.65
N ILE A 70 9.57 15.80 -9.83
CA ILE A 70 8.60 16.41 -8.91
C ILE A 70 7.28 15.62 -8.87
N GLN A 71 6.79 15.14 -10.01
CA GLN A 71 5.55 14.34 -10.04
C GLN A 71 5.74 12.98 -9.34
N GLN A 72 6.91 12.35 -9.52
CA GLN A 72 7.23 11.10 -8.86
C GLN A 72 7.31 11.27 -7.34
N GLU A 73 7.98 12.31 -6.86
CA GLU A 73 8.08 12.62 -5.42
C GLU A 73 6.70 12.89 -4.80
N ARG A 74 5.83 13.61 -5.52
CA ARG A 74 4.45 13.86 -5.08
C ARG A 74 3.65 12.57 -4.95
N ALA A 75 3.70 11.69 -5.95
CA ALA A 75 2.99 10.41 -5.91
C ALA A 75 3.43 9.56 -4.71
N THR A 76 4.74 9.46 -4.45
CA THR A 76 5.24 8.73 -3.28
C THR A 76 4.84 9.36 -1.95
N THR A 77 4.78 10.69 -1.90
CA THR A 77 4.36 11.42 -0.69
C THR A 77 2.87 11.21 -0.42
N ASP A 78 2.04 11.31 -1.46
CA ASP A 78 0.58 11.11 -1.36
C ASP A 78 0.24 9.69 -0.92
N GLU A 79 0.94 8.67 -1.43
CA GLU A 79 0.78 7.28 -0.97
C GLU A 79 1.07 7.13 0.52
N GLY A 80 2.18 7.70 1.01
CA GLY A 80 2.53 7.68 2.43
C GLY A 80 1.47 8.36 3.28
N LEU A 81 0.94 9.49 2.82
CA LEU A 81 -0.14 10.22 3.49
C LEU A 81 -1.42 9.37 3.57
N TYR A 82 -1.84 8.72 2.49
CA TYR A 82 -3.04 7.87 2.51
C TYR A 82 -2.89 6.69 3.46
N LEU A 83 -1.72 6.07 3.51
CA LEU A 83 -1.43 5.00 4.45
C LEU A 83 -1.54 5.48 5.90
N GLU A 84 -0.92 6.62 6.22
CA GLU A 84 -1.02 7.20 7.57
C GLU A 84 -2.46 7.57 7.92
N MET A 85 -3.19 8.21 7.00
CA MET A 85 -4.59 8.59 7.21
C MET A 85 -5.48 7.37 7.50
N ALA A 86 -5.35 6.30 6.72
CA ALA A 86 -6.12 5.07 6.94
C ALA A 86 -5.80 4.45 8.31
N ASN A 87 -4.52 4.36 8.68
CA ASN A 87 -4.10 3.83 9.97
C ASN A 87 -4.64 4.67 11.15
N ARG A 88 -4.54 6.00 11.05
CA ARG A 88 -5.11 6.94 12.05
C ARG A 88 -6.61 6.83 12.17
N CYS A 89 -7.32 6.57 11.07
CA CYS A 89 -8.76 6.33 11.12
C CYS A 89 -9.09 5.03 11.86
N TRP A 90 -8.34 3.94 11.66
CA TRP A 90 -8.54 2.70 12.41
C TRP A 90 -8.21 2.85 13.90
N GLU A 91 -7.09 3.50 14.23
CA GLU A 91 -6.70 3.81 15.60
C GLU A 91 -7.81 4.58 16.33
N ARG A 92 -8.26 5.70 15.75
CA ARG A 92 -9.35 6.51 16.32
C ARG A 92 -10.68 5.75 16.37
N ALA A 93 -10.95 4.89 15.38
CA ALA A 93 -12.15 4.06 15.40
C ALA A 93 -12.11 3.12 16.61
N PHE A 94 -10.99 2.44 16.81
CA PHE A 94 -10.77 1.55 17.93
C PHE A 94 -10.87 2.30 19.26
N ASP A 95 -10.18 3.42 19.42
CA ASP A 95 -10.22 4.24 20.64
C ASP A 95 -11.61 4.79 20.96
N SER A 96 -12.39 5.13 19.92
CA SER A 96 -13.75 5.62 20.12
C SER A 96 -14.67 4.55 20.71
N LEU A 97 -14.46 3.28 20.34
CA LEU A 97 -15.24 2.15 20.79
C LEU A 97 -14.66 1.49 22.05
N ASN A 98 -13.35 1.54 22.26
CA ASN A 98 -12.69 0.87 23.37
C ASN A 98 -12.82 1.69 24.67
N SER A 99 -13.30 1.04 25.71
CA SER A 99 -13.38 1.54 27.07
C SER A 99 -12.72 0.54 28.01
N ASN A 100 -11.41 0.70 28.23
CA ASN A 100 -10.61 -0.17 29.12
C ASN A 100 -10.66 -1.68 28.76
N GLY A 101 -10.67 -2.01 27.46
CA GLY A 101 -10.72 -3.39 26.98
C GLY A 101 -12.14 -3.92 26.74
N GLU A 102 -13.16 -3.10 26.92
CA GLU A 102 -14.55 -3.44 26.64
C GLU A 102 -15.19 -2.45 25.65
N PRO A 103 -16.13 -2.90 24.79
CA PRO A 103 -16.82 -2.00 23.87
C PRO A 103 -17.72 -1.03 24.64
N ARG A 104 -17.62 0.26 24.32
CA ARG A 104 -18.37 1.34 24.97
C ARG A 104 -19.85 1.21 24.63
N HIS A 105 -20.67 1.23 25.68
CA HIS A 105 -22.12 1.17 25.59
C HIS A 105 -22.74 2.54 25.27
N ASP A 106 -22.35 3.12 24.13
CA ASP A 106 -22.75 4.46 23.70
C ASP A 106 -23.04 4.47 22.19
N ARG A 107 -24.24 4.88 21.79
CA ARG A 107 -24.63 4.97 20.38
C ARG A 107 -23.69 5.84 19.56
N LEU A 108 -23.24 6.98 20.11
CA LEU A 108 -22.36 7.91 19.39
C LEU A 108 -20.98 7.30 19.15
N ALA A 109 -20.46 6.55 20.11
CA ALA A 109 -19.20 5.82 19.97
C ALA A 109 -19.26 4.80 18.83
N TRP A 110 -20.31 3.97 18.80
CA TRP A 110 -20.52 3.00 17.71
C TRP A 110 -20.65 3.67 16.34
N LEU A 111 -21.43 4.76 16.25
CA LEU A 111 -21.57 5.53 15.00
C LEU A 111 -20.25 6.14 14.54
N THR A 112 -19.47 6.69 15.46
CA THR A 112 -18.19 7.34 15.18
C THR A 112 -17.17 6.31 14.71
N CYS A 113 -17.08 5.17 15.40
CA CYS A 113 -16.26 4.04 14.99
C CYS A 113 -16.60 3.59 13.56
N ALA A 114 -17.87 3.33 13.26
CA ALA A 114 -18.28 2.86 11.93
C ALA A 114 -17.93 3.88 10.82
N ARG A 115 -18.13 5.18 11.06
CA ARG A 115 -17.77 6.23 10.08
C ARG A 115 -16.27 6.28 9.83
N LEU A 116 -15.46 6.12 10.87
CA LEU A 116 -14.00 6.11 10.75
C LEU A 116 -13.50 4.87 10.00
N LEU A 117 -14.10 3.70 10.23
CA LEU A 117 -13.80 2.48 9.47
C LEU A 117 -14.11 2.66 7.97
N LEU A 118 -15.28 3.22 7.65
CA LEU A 118 -15.67 3.50 6.26
C LEU A 118 -14.76 4.55 5.60
N ALA A 119 -14.38 5.60 6.33
CA ALA A 119 -13.45 6.61 5.84
C ALA A 119 -12.07 6.02 5.54
N ALA A 120 -11.57 5.13 6.40
CA ALA A 120 -10.31 4.42 6.15
C ALA A 120 -10.39 3.54 4.89
N ASP A 121 -11.53 2.87 4.69
CA ASP A 121 -11.76 2.04 3.50
C ASP A 121 -11.79 2.91 2.23
N GLU A 122 -12.47 4.05 2.25
CA GLU A 122 -12.48 5.01 1.14
C GLU A 122 -11.06 5.49 0.80
N VAL A 123 -10.25 5.84 1.80
CA VAL A 123 -8.85 6.24 1.59
C VAL A 123 -8.03 5.10 0.99
N SER A 124 -8.25 3.86 1.43
CA SER A 124 -7.52 2.69 0.92
C SER A 124 -7.72 2.46 -0.58
N THR A 125 -8.89 2.81 -1.13
CA THR A 125 -9.17 2.68 -2.57
C THR A 125 -8.36 3.64 -3.46
N ARG A 126 -7.71 4.64 -2.87
CA ARG A 126 -6.88 5.63 -3.59
C ARG A 126 -5.44 5.15 -3.81
N LEU A 127 -5.02 4.11 -3.10
CA LEU A 127 -3.70 3.52 -3.27
C LEU A 127 -3.68 2.61 -4.50
N ASP A 128 -2.55 2.61 -5.21
CA ASP A 128 -2.34 1.68 -6.32
C ASP A 128 -2.19 0.25 -5.77
N SER A 129 -2.93 -0.71 -6.33
CA SER A 129 -3.00 -2.09 -5.82
C SER A 129 -1.65 -2.81 -5.84
N ASP A 130 -0.78 -2.40 -6.77
CA ASP A 130 0.53 -3.00 -7.01
C ASP A 130 1.65 -2.32 -6.20
N SER A 131 1.31 -1.30 -5.41
CA SER A 131 2.27 -0.56 -4.58
C SER A 131 2.68 -1.36 -3.33
N SER A 132 3.93 -1.18 -2.89
CA SER A 132 4.36 -1.69 -1.58
C SER A 132 3.51 -1.12 -0.42
N SER A 133 3.04 0.13 -0.57
CA SER A 133 2.12 0.82 0.33
C SER A 133 0.81 0.05 0.52
N HIS A 134 0.25 -0.54 -0.54
CA HIS A 134 -0.95 -1.35 -0.47
C HIS A 134 -0.73 -2.65 0.35
N THR A 135 0.42 -3.31 0.18
CA THR A 135 0.74 -4.52 0.97
C THR A 135 0.91 -4.22 2.46
N LEU A 136 1.57 -3.11 2.79
CA LEU A 136 1.73 -2.65 4.17
C LEU A 136 0.36 -2.30 4.78
N LEU A 137 -0.46 -1.58 4.04
CA LEU A 137 -1.82 -1.22 4.48
C LEU A 137 -2.67 -2.47 4.75
N ALA A 138 -2.57 -3.52 3.92
CA ALA A 138 -3.30 -4.76 4.14
C ALA A 138 -2.88 -5.45 5.46
N ALA A 139 -1.58 -5.43 5.79
CA ALA A 139 -1.07 -5.94 7.06
C ALA A 139 -1.57 -5.12 8.26
N GLU A 140 -1.53 -3.79 8.18
CA GLU A 140 -2.09 -2.89 9.20
C GLU A 140 -3.60 -3.12 9.39
N LYS A 141 -4.35 -3.27 8.29
CA LYS A 141 -5.78 -3.60 8.35
C LYS A 141 -6.00 -4.90 9.12
N ALA A 142 -5.21 -5.95 8.83
CA ALA A 142 -5.30 -7.23 9.53
C ALA A 142 -4.99 -7.10 11.03
N HIS A 143 -4.00 -6.29 11.41
CA HIS A 143 -3.70 -5.98 12.80
C HIS A 143 -4.93 -5.39 13.52
N TRP A 144 -5.53 -4.34 12.94
CA TRP A 144 -6.71 -3.71 13.55
C TRP A 144 -7.91 -4.63 13.58
N ARG A 145 -8.14 -5.46 12.55
CA ARG A 145 -9.19 -6.49 12.58
C ARG A 145 -9.05 -7.40 13.79
N LEU A 146 -7.83 -7.86 14.10
CA LEU A 146 -7.56 -8.67 15.29
C LEU A 146 -7.87 -7.92 16.59
N GLN A 147 -7.52 -6.63 16.68
CA GLN A 147 -7.86 -5.80 17.84
C GLN A 147 -9.38 -5.72 18.05
N PHE A 148 -10.14 -5.44 16.99
CA PHE A 148 -11.60 -5.42 17.05
C PHE A 148 -12.19 -6.80 17.36
N TYR A 149 -11.65 -7.87 16.76
CA TYR A 149 -12.06 -9.24 17.03
C TYR A 149 -11.91 -9.60 18.53
N GLY A 150 -10.79 -9.18 19.13
CA GLY A 150 -10.51 -9.34 20.56
C GLY A 150 -11.46 -8.50 21.44
N LEU A 151 -11.64 -7.22 21.11
CA LEU A 151 -12.53 -6.30 21.83
C LEU A 151 -13.98 -6.79 21.86
N LEU A 152 -14.47 -7.29 20.71
CA LEU A 152 -15.82 -7.82 20.56
C LEU A 152 -15.96 -9.27 21.03
N ARG A 153 -14.84 -9.92 21.37
CA ARG A 153 -14.75 -11.30 21.88
C ARG A 153 -15.43 -12.33 20.97
N LEU A 154 -15.33 -12.13 19.65
CA LEU A 154 -16.04 -12.93 18.63
C LEU A 154 -15.68 -14.42 18.62
N GLY A 155 -14.55 -14.81 19.22
CA GLY A 155 -14.11 -16.20 19.36
C GLY A 155 -14.33 -16.83 20.74
N SER A 156 -14.90 -16.09 21.70
CA SER A 156 -15.04 -16.58 23.08
C SER A 156 -16.36 -17.34 23.29
N ALA A 157 -16.29 -18.46 24.04
CA ALA A 157 -17.45 -19.27 24.41
C ALA A 157 -18.21 -18.73 25.64
N ALA A 158 -17.69 -17.68 26.30
CA ALA A 158 -18.32 -17.04 27.46
C ALA A 158 -19.54 -16.21 27.03
N PRO A 159 -20.58 -16.04 27.89
CA PRO A 159 -21.73 -15.21 27.56
C PRO A 159 -21.26 -13.80 27.17
N ALA A 160 -21.57 -13.42 25.94
CA ALA A 160 -21.04 -12.22 25.32
C ALA A 160 -21.46 -10.97 26.14
N PRO A 161 -20.55 -10.03 26.43
CA PRO A 161 -20.93 -8.71 26.94
C PRO A 161 -21.88 -7.96 25.99
N LEU A 162 -21.98 -8.43 24.74
CA LEU A 162 -22.83 -7.93 23.65
C LEU A 162 -24.12 -8.76 23.50
N ALA A 163 -24.82 -9.02 24.60
CA ALA A 163 -26.16 -9.62 24.54
C ALA A 163 -27.15 -8.66 23.87
N ARG A 164 -28.31 -9.15 23.41
CA ARG A 164 -29.34 -8.32 22.75
C ARG A 164 -29.64 -7.01 23.50
N GLY A 165 -29.75 -7.05 24.83
CA GLY A 165 -30.02 -5.88 25.66
C GLY A 165 -28.96 -4.77 25.57
N TYR A 166 -27.71 -5.11 25.26
CA TYR A 166 -26.62 -4.14 25.04
C TYR A 166 -26.91 -3.22 23.84
N PHE A 167 -27.57 -3.74 22.81
CA PHE A 167 -27.85 -2.97 21.59
C PHE A 167 -29.17 -2.21 21.65
N GLU A 168 -30.08 -2.60 22.54
CA GLU A 168 -31.42 -2.03 22.61
C GLU A 168 -31.46 -0.68 23.32
N ARG A 169 -30.55 -0.42 24.26
CA ARG A 169 -30.49 0.83 25.03
C ARG A 169 -29.07 1.16 25.40
N ASP A 170 -28.54 2.28 24.90
CA ASP A 170 -27.24 2.79 25.32
C ASP A 170 -27.23 3.28 26.78
N ALA A 171 -26.03 3.62 27.28
CA ALA A 171 -25.85 4.16 28.64
C ALA A 171 -26.32 5.61 28.80
N SER A 172 -26.90 6.23 27.76
CA SER A 172 -27.37 7.62 27.83
C SER A 172 -28.66 7.72 28.64
N PRO A 173 -29.00 8.90 29.20
CA PRO A 173 -30.28 9.11 29.89
C PRO A 173 -31.51 8.84 29.02
N TYR A 174 -31.37 8.94 27.69
CA TYR A 174 -32.43 8.68 26.73
C TYR A 174 -32.56 7.19 26.37
N GLY A 175 -31.55 6.37 26.67
CA GLY A 175 -31.52 4.93 26.38
C GLY A 175 -31.78 4.64 24.90
N SER A 176 -31.05 5.33 24.01
CA SER A 176 -31.25 5.17 22.57
C SER A 176 -30.67 3.83 22.10
N PRO A 177 -31.33 3.12 21.16
CA PRO A 177 -30.76 1.91 20.61
C PRO A 177 -29.47 2.22 19.84
N ILE A 178 -28.50 1.31 19.93
CA ILE A 178 -27.30 1.37 19.10
C ILE A 178 -27.71 1.28 17.62
N GLU A 179 -27.08 2.08 16.76
CA GLU A 179 -27.44 2.14 15.35
C GLU A 179 -27.16 0.78 14.66
N PRO A 180 -28.15 0.10 14.05
CA PRO A 180 -27.95 -1.23 13.49
C PRO A 180 -26.86 -1.29 12.39
N ARG A 181 -26.76 -0.23 11.58
CA ARG A 181 -25.76 -0.13 10.51
C ARG A 181 -24.34 -0.03 11.05
N SER A 182 -24.13 0.65 12.18
CA SER A 182 -22.79 0.72 12.76
C SER A 182 -22.36 -0.63 13.33
N VAL A 183 -23.29 -1.38 13.93
CA VAL A 183 -23.04 -2.76 14.37
C VAL A 183 -22.59 -3.62 13.19
N GLN A 184 -23.34 -3.59 12.09
CA GLN A 184 -22.99 -4.35 10.88
C GLN A 184 -21.57 -4.02 10.39
N VAL A 185 -21.26 -2.73 10.18
CA VAL A 185 -19.94 -2.30 9.68
C VAL A 185 -18.81 -2.78 10.58
N ILE A 186 -18.97 -2.66 11.89
CA ILE A 186 -17.91 -3.02 12.86
C ILE A 186 -17.73 -4.53 12.93
N PHE A 187 -18.82 -5.32 12.92
CA PHE A 187 -18.75 -6.77 12.92
C PHE A 187 -18.19 -7.33 11.61
N ASP A 188 -18.60 -6.78 10.47
CA ASP A 188 -18.09 -7.17 9.16
C ASP A 188 -16.61 -6.83 9.03
N PHE A 189 -16.18 -5.68 9.57
CA PHE A 189 -14.76 -5.32 9.62
C PHE A 189 -13.95 -6.30 10.47
N ALA A 190 -14.43 -6.64 11.68
CA ALA A 190 -13.73 -7.49 12.64
C ALA A 190 -13.58 -8.95 12.19
N ARG A 191 -14.44 -9.40 11.27
CA ARG A 191 -14.39 -10.75 10.72
C ARG A 191 -13.33 -10.86 9.61
N TRP A 192 -12.78 -12.06 9.47
CA TRP A 192 -11.97 -12.37 8.30
C TRP A 192 -12.85 -12.34 7.04
N PRO A 193 -12.50 -11.59 5.99
CA PRO A 193 -13.35 -11.48 4.80
C PRO A 193 -13.46 -12.81 4.05
N GLU A 194 -14.66 -13.09 3.55
CA GLU A 194 -14.88 -14.25 2.69
C GLU A 194 -14.08 -14.12 1.39
N GLY A 195 -13.31 -15.15 1.04
CA GLY A 195 -12.48 -15.17 -0.17
C GLY A 195 -11.13 -14.45 -0.05
N GLN A 196 -10.81 -13.82 1.08
CA GLN A 196 -9.46 -13.30 1.31
C GLN A 196 -8.52 -14.48 1.61
N VAL A 197 -7.53 -14.69 0.73
CA VAL A 197 -6.49 -15.71 0.91
C VAL A 197 -5.64 -15.35 2.12
N ASP A 198 -5.52 -16.28 3.07
CA ASP A 198 -4.61 -16.11 4.19
C ASP A 198 -3.17 -16.35 3.70
N GLN A 199 -2.26 -15.45 4.07
CA GLN A 199 -0.86 -15.58 3.71
C GLN A 199 -0.23 -16.84 4.33
N ILE A 200 -0.76 -17.31 5.47
CA ILE A 200 -0.28 -18.54 6.11
C ILE A 200 -0.61 -19.80 5.29
N ASP A 201 -1.64 -19.77 4.43
CA ASP A 201 -2.01 -20.90 3.58
C ASP A 201 -0.91 -21.24 2.57
N GLY A 202 -0.05 -20.28 2.24
CA GLY A 202 1.13 -20.48 1.38
C GLY A 202 2.32 -21.13 2.10
N VAL A 203 2.30 -21.25 3.42
CA VAL A 203 3.42 -21.81 4.19
C VAL A 203 3.39 -23.34 4.11
N THR A 204 4.46 -23.91 3.54
CA THR A 204 4.59 -25.38 3.48
C THR A 204 4.77 -25.96 4.88
N LEU A 205 3.93 -26.94 5.22
CA LEU A 205 4.04 -27.67 6.49
C LEU A 205 5.40 -28.36 6.61
N TYR A 206 5.91 -28.45 7.85
CA TYR A 206 7.13 -29.21 8.11
C TYR A 206 6.94 -30.69 7.77
N SER A 207 7.96 -31.26 7.14
CA SER A 207 8.11 -32.69 6.97
C SER A 207 8.51 -33.36 8.31
N LEU A 208 8.24 -34.66 8.46
CA LEU A 208 8.46 -35.38 9.72
C LEU A 208 9.92 -35.33 10.19
N ASP A 209 10.87 -35.43 9.26
CA ASP A 209 12.31 -35.29 9.51
C ASP A 209 12.68 -33.92 10.08
N LYS A 210 12.03 -32.85 9.61
CA LYS A 210 12.23 -31.49 10.13
C LYS A 210 11.60 -31.30 11.51
N ILE A 211 10.51 -32.00 11.83
CA ILE A 211 9.85 -31.94 13.15
C ILE A 211 10.72 -32.63 14.21
N ASP A 212 11.45 -33.69 13.83
CA ASP A 212 12.26 -34.48 14.76
C ASP A 212 13.51 -33.75 15.25
N VAL A 213 14.04 -32.83 14.45
CA VAL A 213 15.20 -32.00 14.80
C VAL A 213 14.84 -30.71 15.54
N LEU A 214 13.55 -30.44 15.79
CA LEU A 214 13.13 -29.25 16.54
C LEU A 214 13.61 -29.29 18.00
N PRO A 215 13.93 -28.12 18.60
CA PRO A 215 14.42 -28.04 19.96
C PRO A 215 13.51 -28.73 20.99
N PRO A 216 14.07 -29.32 22.06
CA PRO A 216 13.29 -29.96 23.14
C PRO A 216 12.32 -29.00 23.85
N SER A 217 12.63 -27.70 23.87
CA SER A 217 11.75 -26.66 24.41
C SER A 217 10.43 -26.51 23.66
N MET A 218 10.32 -27.07 22.45
CA MET A 218 9.12 -27.02 21.60
C MET A 218 8.31 -28.31 21.66
N LEU A 219 8.40 -29.09 22.73
CA LEU A 219 7.79 -30.43 22.82
C LEU A 219 6.31 -30.46 22.44
N GLY A 220 5.49 -29.55 22.96
CA GLY A 220 4.07 -29.47 22.62
C GLY A 220 3.82 -29.14 21.14
N ALA A 221 4.62 -28.23 20.56
CA ALA A 221 4.52 -27.90 19.15
C ALA A 221 4.94 -29.08 18.26
N ARG A 222 5.99 -29.82 18.65
CA ARG A 222 6.44 -31.02 17.94
C ARG A 222 5.36 -32.09 17.89
N GLU A 223 4.73 -32.38 19.02
CA GLU A 223 3.68 -33.39 19.12
C GLU A 223 2.45 -33.00 18.27
N TYR A 224 2.04 -31.73 18.34
CA TYR A 224 0.96 -31.20 17.49
C TYR A 224 1.29 -31.27 16.00
N LEU A 225 2.47 -30.80 15.59
CA LEU A 225 2.89 -30.81 14.19
C LEU A 225 3.01 -32.24 13.64
N ARG A 226 3.53 -33.18 14.44
CA ARG A 226 3.62 -34.59 14.06
C ARG A 226 2.22 -35.19 13.85
N SER A 227 1.32 -35.02 14.82
CA SER A 227 -0.05 -35.54 14.72
C SER A 227 -0.80 -34.98 13.50
N SER A 228 -0.59 -33.69 13.20
CA SER A 228 -1.20 -33.01 12.06
C SER A 228 -0.61 -33.50 10.73
N ALA A 229 0.70 -33.71 10.65
CA ALA A 229 1.37 -34.28 9.47
C ALA A 229 0.91 -35.71 9.19
N GLU A 230 0.80 -36.55 10.22
CA GLU A 230 0.29 -37.92 10.11
C GLU A 230 -1.20 -37.97 9.72
N ALA A 231 -2.01 -37.04 10.23
CA ALA A 231 -3.42 -36.94 9.88
C ALA A 231 -3.62 -36.53 8.42
N LYS A 232 -2.74 -35.65 7.90
CA LYS A 232 -2.75 -35.26 6.48
C LYS A 232 -2.35 -36.43 5.57
N ALA A 233 -1.27 -37.14 5.90
CA ALA A 233 -0.83 -38.32 5.14
C ALA A 233 -1.91 -39.40 5.04
N ARG A 234 -2.68 -39.61 6.11
CA ARG A 234 -3.83 -40.54 6.14
C ARG A 234 -5.01 -40.14 5.26
N ARG A 235 -5.16 -38.85 4.91
CA ARG A 235 -6.24 -38.36 4.05
C ARG A 235 -5.88 -38.40 2.55
N GLU A 236 -4.61 -38.58 2.23
CA GLU A 236 -4.08 -38.59 0.86
C GLU A 236 -3.84 -40.01 0.31
N THR A 237 -3.95 -41.04 1.15
CA THR A 237 -4.00 -42.49 0.82
C THR A 237 -5.43 -43.00 0.75
#